data_AF-K2ERC1-F1
#
_entry.id   AF-K2ERC1-F1
#
_cell.length_a   1.000
_cell.length_b   1.000
_cell.length_c   1.000
_cell.angle_alpha   90.00
_cell.angle_beta   90.00
_cell.angle_gamma   90.00
#
_symmetry.space_group_name_H-M   'P 1'
#
loop_
_entity.id
_entity.type
_entity.pdbx_description
1 polymer ?
#
loop_
_entity_poly.entity_id
_entity_poly.type
_entity_poly.pdbx_seq_one_letter_code
_entity_poly.pdbx_strand_id
1 'polypeptide(L)'
;MNKFLDNLARVLGGDRALNVITRSSDLILAGVVISIIMMLIFPVSPHMIDVLIAINLTASVSLLFVAIYIQKAVQLSMFPSLLLLTTLYRLGVNISSTRQILLHANAGKIIFAFGNFVVGGNYVVGGVVFLIITIVQFIVVVKGAERVAEVAARFTLDAMPGKQMSIDADLR
;
A
#
# COMPACT_ATOMS: atom_id res chain seq x y z
N MET A 1 24.40 -30.38 -16.31
CA MET A 1 24.04 -29.15 -15.57
C MET A 1 23.37 -28.07 -16.42
N ASN A 2 23.42 -28.13 -17.76
CA ASN A 2 22.83 -27.08 -18.62
C ASN A 2 21.34 -27.29 -18.98
N LYS A 3 20.85 -28.54 -18.99
CA LYS A 3 19.43 -28.85 -19.30
C LYS A 3 18.41 -28.29 -18.30
N PHE A 4 18.82 -28.08 -17.05
CA PHE A 4 17.93 -27.58 -15.99
C PHE A 4 17.77 -26.06 -16.08
N LEU A 5 18.87 -25.34 -16.38
CA LEU A 5 18.86 -23.90 -16.61
C LEU A 5 18.16 -23.53 -17.92
N ASP A 6 18.30 -24.35 -18.98
CA ASP A 6 17.57 -24.14 -20.24
C ASP A 6 16.06 -24.36 -20.10
N ASN A 7 15.63 -25.30 -19.25
CA ASN A 7 14.20 -25.48 -18.95
C ASN A 7 13.65 -24.33 -18.12
N LEU A 8 14.44 -23.80 -17.18
CA LEU A 8 14.07 -22.66 -16.36
C LEU A 8 14.00 -21.37 -17.19
N ALA A 9 14.93 -21.20 -18.14
CA ALA A 9 14.92 -20.11 -19.12
C ALA A 9 13.75 -20.22 -20.12
N ARG A 10 13.33 -21.42 -20.53
CA ARG A 10 12.14 -21.59 -21.39
C ARG A 10 10.81 -21.38 -20.67
N VAL A 11 10.75 -21.67 -19.37
CA VAL A 11 9.57 -21.41 -18.52
C VAL A 11 9.43 -19.92 -18.20
N LEU A 12 10.55 -19.20 -18.06
CA LEU A 12 10.57 -17.75 -17.80
C LEU A 12 10.59 -16.88 -19.08
N GLY A 13 11.05 -17.40 -20.21
CA GLY A 13 11.31 -16.63 -21.44
C GLY A 13 10.25 -16.74 -22.53
N GLY A 14 9.03 -17.18 -22.23
CA GLY A 14 7.98 -17.30 -23.24
C GLY A 14 7.16 -16.01 -23.35
N ASP A 15 7.01 -15.46 -24.56
CA ASP A 15 6.06 -14.37 -24.88
C ASP A 15 4.60 -14.70 -24.50
N ARG A 16 4.32 -15.97 -24.20
CA ARG A 16 3.06 -16.45 -23.57
C ARG A 16 2.96 -16.11 -22.09
N ALA A 17 4.05 -16.15 -21.33
CA ALA A 17 4.09 -15.67 -19.95
C ALA A 17 3.84 -14.16 -19.90
N LEU A 18 4.39 -13.37 -20.83
CA LEU A 18 4.14 -11.94 -20.92
C LEU A 18 2.69 -11.59 -21.31
N ASN A 19 2.08 -12.33 -22.23
CA ASN A 19 0.66 -12.16 -22.60
C ASN A 19 -0.32 -12.68 -21.54
N VAL A 20 0.05 -13.75 -20.82
CA VAL A 20 -0.68 -14.15 -19.61
C VAL A 20 -0.54 -13.07 -18.57
N ILE A 21 0.64 -12.51 -18.28
CA ILE A 21 0.85 -11.42 -17.30
C ILE A 21 -0.02 -10.19 -17.60
N THR A 22 -0.22 -9.80 -18.86
CA THR A 22 -1.08 -8.63 -19.19
C THR A 22 -2.57 -8.92 -19.06
N ARG A 23 -3.07 -10.09 -19.50
CA ARG A 23 -4.49 -10.49 -19.29
C ARG A 23 -4.79 -11.01 -17.89
N SER A 24 -3.75 -11.44 -17.17
CA SER A 24 -3.82 -11.88 -15.78
C SER A 24 -3.54 -10.75 -14.80
N SER A 25 -3.14 -9.55 -15.23
CA SER A 25 -2.97 -8.42 -14.30
C SER A 25 -4.27 -8.12 -13.57
N ASP A 26 -5.42 -8.12 -14.27
CA ASP A 26 -6.74 -7.98 -13.64
C ASP A 26 -7.12 -9.18 -12.76
N LEU A 27 -6.75 -10.41 -13.16
CA LEU A 27 -6.99 -11.62 -12.36
C LEU A 27 -6.12 -11.68 -11.10
N ILE A 28 -4.88 -11.20 -11.18
CA ILE A 28 -3.94 -11.09 -10.06
C ILE A 28 -4.45 -10.02 -9.10
N LEU A 29 -4.88 -8.86 -9.62
CA LEU A 29 -5.47 -7.79 -8.81
C LEU A 29 -6.73 -8.29 -8.08
N ALA A 30 -7.64 -8.96 -8.80
CA ALA A 30 -8.83 -9.58 -8.23
C ALA A 30 -8.48 -10.65 -7.19
N GLY A 31 -7.49 -11.50 -7.48
CA GLY A 31 -6.99 -12.53 -6.56
C GLY A 31 -6.42 -11.94 -5.27
N VAL A 32 -5.67 -10.84 -5.35
CA VAL A 32 -5.16 -10.11 -4.18
C VAL A 32 -6.30 -9.55 -3.34
N VAL A 33 -7.29 -8.92 -3.98
CA VAL A 33 -8.47 -8.38 -3.26
C VAL A 33 -9.26 -9.49 -2.58
N ILE A 34 -9.52 -10.60 -3.27
CA ILE A 34 -10.20 -11.77 -2.70
C ILE A 34 -9.38 -12.35 -1.55
N SER A 35 -8.06 -12.46 -1.69
CA SER A 35 -7.18 -12.92 -0.62
C SER A 35 -7.26 -12.03 0.62
N ILE A 36 -7.33 -10.70 0.46
CA ILE A 36 -7.48 -9.75 1.57
C ILE A 36 -8.83 -9.96 2.28
N ILE A 37 -9.92 -10.11 1.53
CA ILE A 37 -11.25 -10.39 2.08
C ILE A 37 -11.25 -11.73 2.83
N MET A 38 -10.66 -12.76 2.24
CA MET A 38 -10.55 -14.09 2.84
C MET A 38 -9.78 -14.05 4.16
N MET A 39 -8.74 -13.22 4.23
CA MET A 39 -7.95 -12.99 5.44
C MET A 39 -8.76 -12.36 6.60
N LEU A 40 -9.76 -11.55 6.24
CA LEU A 40 -10.68 -10.92 7.18
C LEU A 40 -11.62 -11.96 7.80
N ILE A 41 -12.05 -12.96 7.01
CA ILE A 41 -12.97 -14.02 7.45
C ILE A 41 -12.22 -15.14 8.17
N PHE A 42 -11.13 -15.66 7.59
CA PHE A 42 -10.39 -16.81 8.11
C PHE A 42 -9.28 -16.39 9.09
N PRO A 43 -9.09 -17.11 10.21
CA PRO A 43 -7.98 -16.87 11.13
C PRO A 43 -6.65 -17.23 10.45
N VAL A 44 -5.72 -16.28 10.45
CA VAL A 44 -4.37 -16.45 9.90
C VAL A 44 -3.42 -16.87 11.02
N SER A 45 -2.46 -17.75 10.73
CA SER A 45 -1.46 -18.16 11.71
C SER A 45 -0.48 -17.01 12.06
N PRO A 46 0.08 -16.96 13.29
CA PRO A 46 0.94 -15.85 13.70
C PRO A 46 2.18 -15.69 12.80
N HIS A 47 2.73 -16.81 12.33
CA HIS A 47 3.88 -16.82 11.42
C HIS A 47 3.56 -16.17 10.06
N MET A 48 2.35 -16.38 9.55
CA MET A 48 1.94 -15.78 8.29
C MET A 48 1.68 -14.28 8.46
N ILE A 49 1.12 -13.85 9.60
CA ILE A 49 0.99 -12.42 9.93
C ILE A 49 2.35 -11.72 9.94
N ASP A 50 3.39 -12.32 10.53
CA ASP A 50 4.75 -11.74 10.51
C ASP A 50 5.25 -11.51 9.07
N VAL A 51 5.08 -12.51 8.19
CA VAL A 51 5.49 -12.38 6.78
C VAL A 51 4.70 -11.27 6.08
N LEU A 52 3.39 -11.20 6.30
CA LEU A 52 2.54 -10.18 5.70
C LEU A 52 2.89 -8.77 6.19
N ILE A 53 3.21 -8.60 7.47
CA ILE A 53 3.67 -7.31 8.01
C ILE A 53 5.01 -6.92 7.39
N ALA A 54 5.95 -7.86 7.25
CA ALA A 54 7.24 -7.59 6.62
C ALA A 54 7.10 -7.14 5.15
N ILE A 55 6.23 -7.81 4.39
CA ILE A 55 5.90 -7.41 3.01
C ILE A 55 5.26 -6.02 3.01
N ASN A 56 4.33 -5.75 3.91
CA ASN A 56 3.68 -4.45 4.02
C ASN A 56 4.68 -3.31 4.27
N LEU A 57 5.61 -3.52 5.21
CA LEU A 57 6.62 -2.53 5.56
C LEU A 57 7.58 -2.29 4.40
N THR A 58 8.03 -3.36 3.75
CA THR A 58 8.91 -3.30 2.57
C THR A 58 8.23 -2.54 1.42
N ALA A 59 6.98 -2.88 1.10
CA ALA A 59 6.19 -2.21 0.06
C ALA A 59 5.92 -0.73 0.38
N SER A 60 5.70 -0.41 1.66
CA SER A 60 5.47 0.96 2.11
C SER A 60 6.72 1.83 1.93
N VAL A 61 7.88 1.29 2.32
CA VAL A 61 9.17 1.98 2.13
C VAL A 61 9.53 2.08 0.65
N SER A 62 9.28 1.04 -0.15
CA SER A 62 9.52 1.10 -1.60
C SER A 62 8.63 2.15 -2.27
N LEU A 63 7.35 2.25 -1.89
CA LEU A 63 6.45 3.28 -2.39
C LEU A 63 6.90 4.68 -1.98
N LEU A 64 7.42 4.85 -0.76
CA LEU A 64 8.00 6.11 -0.31
C LEU A 64 9.20 6.53 -1.18
N PHE A 65 10.11 5.59 -1.48
CA PHE A 65 11.20 5.87 -2.41
C PHE A 65 10.70 6.19 -3.82
N VAL A 66 9.75 5.43 -4.35
CA VAL A 66 9.15 5.70 -5.67
C VAL A 66 8.52 7.10 -5.70
N ALA A 67 7.85 7.51 -4.63
CA ALA A 67 7.22 8.83 -4.54
C ALA A 67 8.25 9.98 -4.51
N ILE A 68 9.37 9.81 -3.79
CA ILE A 68 10.43 10.83 -3.70
C ILE A 68 11.21 10.97 -5.02
N TYR A 69 11.43 9.86 -5.74
CA TYR A 69 12.25 9.83 -6.95
C TYR A 69 11.46 9.95 -8.27
N ILE A 70 10.14 10.11 -8.21
CA ILE A 70 9.31 10.27 -9.41
C ILE A 70 9.64 11.60 -10.12
N GLN A 71 10.06 11.52 -11.39
CA GLN A 71 10.47 12.69 -12.17
C GLN A 71 9.41 13.17 -13.18
N LYS A 72 8.45 12.32 -13.56
CA LYS A 72 7.48 12.60 -14.63
C LYS A 72 6.04 12.39 -14.16
N ALA A 73 5.17 13.37 -14.41
CA ALA A 73 3.75 13.36 -14.04
C ALA A 73 2.93 12.19 -14.66
N VAL A 74 3.39 11.58 -15.76
CA VAL A 74 2.72 10.41 -16.36
C VAL A 74 2.78 9.18 -15.43
N GLN A 75 3.82 9.06 -14.59
CA GLN A 75 3.95 7.96 -13.62
C GLN A 75 3.00 8.11 -12.43
N LEU A 76 2.43 9.30 -12.22
CA LEU A 76 1.41 9.55 -11.20
C LEU A 76 0.06 8.90 -11.54
N SER A 77 -0.22 8.56 -12.81
CA SER A 77 -1.51 7.94 -13.16
C SER A 77 -1.69 6.53 -12.60
N MET A 78 -0.60 5.79 -12.32
CA MET A 78 -0.67 4.46 -11.69
C MET A 78 -0.69 4.53 -10.16
N PHE A 79 -0.30 5.69 -9.60
CA PHE A 79 -0.10 5.88 -8.17
C PHE A 79 -1.40 5.75 -7.34
N PRO A 80 -2.55 6.33 -7.74
CA PRO A 80 -3.81 6.15 -7.03
C PRO A 80 -4.23 4.68 -6.89
N SER A 81 -4.11 3.89 -7.97
CA SER A 81 -4.49 2.47 -7.96
C SER A 81 -3.58 1.64 -7.06
N LEU A 82 -2.26 1.91 -7.08
CA LEU A 82 -1.31 1.27 -6.15
C LEU A 82 -1.61 1.64 -4.70
N LEU A 83 -1.89 2.92 -4.41
CA LEU A 83 -2.26 3.35 -3.07
C LEU A 83 -3.56 2.68 -2.59
N LEU A 84 -4.58 2.55 -3.45
CA LEU A 84 -5.82 1.85 -3.13
C LEU A 84 -5.54 0.38 -2.74
N LEU A 85 -4.79 -0.34 -3.57
CA LEU A 85 -4.46 -1.75 -3.35
C LEU A 85 -3.65 -1.95 -2.06
N THR A 86 -2.61 -1.13 -1.87
CA THR A 86 -1.76 -1.20 -0.66
C THR A 86 -2.52 -0.81 0.60
N THR A 87 -3.47 0.11 0.52
CA THR A 87 -4.36 0.48 1.64
C THR A 87 -5.30 -0.65 2.00
N LEU A 88 -5.92 -1.31 1.01
CA LEU A 88 -6.75 -2.51 1.25
C LEU A 88 -5.94 -3.63 1.90
N TYR A 89 -4.72 -3.86 1.42
CA TYR A 89 -3.81 -4.83 2.03
C TYR A 89 -3.47 -4.46 3.48
N ARG A 90 -3.16 -3.20 3.77
CA ARG A 90 -2.95 -2.69 5.15
C ARG A 90 -4.16 -2.95 6.04
N LEU A 91 -5.37 -2.66 5.55
CA LEU A 91 -6.61 -2.91 6.30
C LEU A 91 -6.75 -4.39 6.67
N GLY A 92 -6.58 -5.30 5.71
CA GLY A 92 -6.63 -6.73 5.98
C GLY A 92 -5.64 -7.16 7.05
N VAL A 93 -4.37 -6.76 6.91
CA VAL A 93 -3.29 -7.15 7.85
C VAL A 93 -3.59 -6.66 9.25
N ASN A 94 -4.01 -5.39 9.40
CA ASN A 94 -4.32 -4.79 10.69
C ASN A 94 -5.54 -5.43 11.36
N ILE A 95 -6.59 -5.76 10.59
CA ILE A 95 -7.78 -6.43 11.16
C ILE A 95 -7.42 -7.85 11.60
N SER A 96 -6.70 -8.61 10.77
CA SER A 96 -6.31 -9.98 11.11
C SER A 96 -5.35 -10.03 12.30
N SER A 97 -4.37 -9.12 12.37
CA SER A 97 -3.44 -9.05 13.51
C SER A 97 -4.14 -8.64 14.80
N THR A 98 -5.01 -7.63 14.75
CA THR A 98 -5.81 -7.20 15.91
C THR A 98 -6.69 -8.33 16.44
N ARG A 99 -7.39 -9.03 15.55
CA ARG A 99 -8.18 -10.21 15.94
C ARG A 99 -7.31 -11.26 16.62
N GLN A 100 -6.12 -11.54 16.10
CA GLN A 100 -5.23 -12.55 16.69
C GLN A 100 -4.67 -12.12 18.06
N ILE A 101 -4.36 -10.84 18.22
CA ILE A 101 -4.00 -10.24 19.51
C ILE A 101 -5.12 -10.44 20.53
N LEU A 102 -6.36 -10.14 20.14
CA LEU A 102 -7.51 -10.19 21.06
C LEU A 102 -7.95 -11.62 21.40
N LEU A 103 -7.89 -12.57 20.45
CA LEU A 103 -8.37 -13.94 20.66
C LEU A 103 -7.32 -14.88 21.26
N HIS A 104 -6.04 -14.71 20.91
CA HIS A 104 -4.98 -15.67 21.25
C HIS A 104 -3.81 -15.05 22.01
N ALA A 105 -3.83 -13.72 22.26
CA ALA A 105 -2.71 -12.97 22.84
C ALA A 105 -1.37 -13.19 22.12
N ASN A 106 -1.41 -13.62 20.85
CA ASN A 106 -0.22 -13.95 20.06
C ASN A 106 -0.28 -13.20 18.73
N ALA A 107 0.48 -12.12 18.65
CA ALA A 107 0.45 -11.16 17.56
C ALA A 107 1.47 -11.45 16.43
N GLY A 108 2.31 -12.48 16.60
CA GLY A 108 3.54 -12.64 15.83
C GLY A 108 4.74 -11.96 16.48
N LYS A 109 5.95 -12.33 16.03
CA LYS A 109 7.22 -11.87 16.57
C LYS A 109 7.50 -10.40 16.23
N ILE A 110 7.08 -9.93 15.06
CA ILE A 110 7.34 -8.54 14.63
C ILE A 110 6.57 -7.58 15.53
N ILE A 111 5.28 -7.83 15.75
CA ILE A 111 4.45 -6.98 16.62
C ILE A 111 4.98 -7.01 18.05
N PHE A 112 5.36 -8.17 18.57
CA PHE A 112 5.93 -8.29 19.92
C PHE A 112 7.23 -7.51 20.07
N ALA A 113 8.14 -7.61 19.09
CA ALA A 113 9.40 -6.86 19.09
C ALA A 113 9.16 -5.35 18.99
N PHE A 114 8.27 -4.90 18.11
CA PHE A 114 7.91 -3.49 17.97
C PHE A 114 7.24 -2.94 19.23
N GLY A 115 6.34 -3.71 19.85
CA GLY A 115 5.68 -3.35 21.09
C GLY A 115 6.69 -3.12 22.22
N ASN A 116 7.61 -4.07 22.42
CA ASN A 116 8.66 -3.92 23.44
C ASN A 116 9.59 -2.74 23.15
N PHE A 117 9.90 -2.51 21.87
CA PHE A 117 10.72 -1.36 21.45
C PHE A 117 10.05 -0.02 21.76
N VAL A 118 8.76 0.12 21.46
CA VAL A 118 8.02 1.38 21.68
C VAL A 118 7.73 1.63 23.16
N VAL A 119 7.38 0.57 23.90
CA VAL A 119 7.00 0.66 25.31
C VAL A 119 8.22 0.80 26.22
N GLY A 120 9.40 0.33 25.78
CA GLY A 120 10.66 0.46 26.54
C GLY A 120 10.61 -0.17 27.94
N GLY A 121 9.73 -1.15 28.16
CA GLY A 121 9.48 -1.78 29.46
C GLY A 121 8.50 -1.04 30.37
N ASN A 122 7.96 0.12 29.98
CA ASN A 122 6.97 0.87 30.75
C ASN A 122 5.68 1.11 29.94
N TYR A 123 4.61 0.39 30.30
CA TYR A 123 3.29 0.51 29.66
C TYR A 123 2.73 1.94 29.65
N VAL A 124 3.05 2.77 30.65
CA VAL A 124 2.65 4.20 30.68
C VAL A 124 3.31 4.98 29.55
N VAL A 125 4.61 4.77 29.32
CA VAL A 125 5.34 5.38 28.19
C VAL A 125 4.72 4.94 26.87
N GLY A 126 4.42 3.64 26.73
CA GLY A 126 3.71 3.10 25.58
C GLY A 126 2.35 3.78 25.31
N GLY A 127 1.55 3.97 26.36
CA GLY A 127 0.26 4.65 26.27
C GLY A 127 0.38 6.12 25.83
N VAL A 128 1.38 6.84 26.35
CA VAL A 128 1.65 8.22 25.94
C VAL A 128 2.08 8.29 24.47
N VAL A 129 2.99 7.42 24.04
CA VAL A 129 3.42 7.36 22.62
C VAL A 129 2.27 7.01 21.69
N PHE A 130 1.43 6.04 22.08
CA PHE A 130 0.23 5.67 21.32
C PHE A 130 -0.72 6.87 21.15
N LEU A 131 -0.93 7.66 22.19
CA LEU A 131 -1.78 8.85 22.15
C LEU A 131 -1.20 9.94 21.24
N ILE A 132 0.11 10.20 21.31
CA ILE A 132 0.79 11.14 20.40
C ILE A 132 0.62 10.72 18.95
N ILE A 133 0.90 9.45 18.62
CA ILE A 133 0.78 8.92 17.25
C ILE A 133 -0.66 9.02 16.77
N THR A 134 -1.64 8.66 17.60
CA THR A 134 -3.07 8.73 17.26
C THR A 134 -3.50 10.17 16.96
N ILE A 135 -3.08 11.13 17.79
CA ILE A 135 -3.39 12.56 17.58
C ILE A 135 -2.76 13.06 16.28
N VAL A 136 -1.48 12.78 16.02
CA VAL A 136 -0.81 13.19 14.78
C VAL A 136 -1.50 12.57 13.57
N GLN A 137 -1.89 11.30 13.65
CA GLN A 137 -2.56 10.59 12.55
C GLN A 137 -3.92 11.21 12.20
N PHE A 138 -4.74 11.59 13.18
CA PHE A 138 -6.07 12.16 12.92
C PHE A 138 -6.05 13.66 12.66
N ILE A 139 -5.30 14.44 13.44
CA ILE A 139 -5.31 15.90 13.33
C ILE A 139 -4.40 16.35 12.20
N VAL A 140 -3.14 15.94 12.20
CA VAL A 140 -2.14 16.51 11.28
C VAL A 140 -2.27 15.90 9.89
N VAL A 141 -2.30 14.57 9.79
CA VAL A 141 -2.27 13.88 8.48
C VAL A 141 -3.58 14.10 7.71
N VAL A 142 -4.73 13.89 8.35
CA VAL A 142 -6.03 14.05 7.67
C VAL A 142 -6.28 15.52 7.31
N LYS A 143 -6.04 16.48 8.21
CA LYS A 143 -6.22 17.91 7.89
C LYS A 143 -5.21 18.42 6.88
N GLY A 144 -3.97 17.93 6.93
CA GLY A 144 -2.96 18.23 5.92
C GLY A 144 -3.40 17.77 4.53
N ALA A 145 -3.92 16.54 4.42
CA ALA A 145 -4.45 16.00 3.17
C ALA A 145 -5.67 16.79 2.65
N GLU A 146 -6.58 17.19 3.54
CA GLU A 146 -7.76 18.00 3.20
C GLU A 146 -7.36 19.34 2.56
N ARG A 147 -6.38 20.04 3.14
CA ARG A 147 -5.87 21.32 2.60
C ARG A 147 -5.17 21.16 1.24
N VAL A 148 -4.40 20.09 1.05
CA VAL A 148 -3.75 19.81 -0.25
C VAL A 148 -4.79 19.51 -1.33
N ALA A 149 -5.85 18.75 -0.99
CA ALA A 149 -6.94 18.44 -1.92
C ALA A 149 -7.75 19.69 -2.33
N GLU A 150 -8.01 20.60 -1.38
CA GLU A 150 -8.68 21.90 -1.63
C GLU A 150 -7.90 22.72 -2.67
N VAL A 151 -6.59 22.82 -2.50
CA VAL A 151 -5.71 23.58 -3.39
C VAL A 151 -5.58 22.91 -4.76
N ALA A 152 -5.46 21.58 -4.83
CA ALA A 152 -5.42 20.85 -6.10
C ALA A 152 -6.73 21.03 -6.90
N ALA A 153 -7.88 21.04 -6.24
CA ALA A 153 -9.18 21.29 -6.87
C ALA A 153 -9.26 22.71 -7.42
N ARG A 154 -8.81 23.72 -6.65
CA ARG A 154 -8.74 25.11 -7.13
C ARG A 154 -7.81 25.25 -8.34
N PHE A 155 -6.61 24.68 -8.31
CA PHE A 155 -5.72 24.73 -9.49
C PHE A 155 -6.28 24.03 -10.72
N THR A 156 -7.07 22.97 -10.52
CA THR A 156 -7.76 22.30 -11.63
C THR A 156 -8.87 23.17 -12.22
N LEU A 157 -9.63 23.88 -11.36
CA LEU A 157 -10.66 24.83 -11.80
C LEU A 157 -10.05 26.08 -12.48
N ASP A 158 -8.99 26.64 -11.91
CA ASP A 158 -8.29 27.80 -12.46
C ASP A 158 -7.61 27.50 -13.80
N ALA A 159 -7.31 26.21 -14.08
CA ALA A 159 -6.79 25.76 -15.37
C ALA A 159 -7.85 25.61 -16.48
N MET A 160 -9.15 25.62 -16.18
CA MET A 160 -10.22 25.42 -17.17
C MET A 160 -10.31 26.55 -18.22
N PRO A 161 -10.24 27.85 -17.87
CA PRO A 161 -10.26 28.94 -18.87
C PRO A 161 -9.07 28.87 -19.82
N GLY A 162 -7.89 28.47 -19.35
CA GLY A 162 -6.70 28.31 -20.19
C GLY A 162 -6.87 27.21 -21.24
N LYS A 163 -7.51 26.09 -20.88
CA LYS A 163 -7.88 25.04 -21.83
C LYS A 163 -8.94 25.48 -22.83
N GLN A 164 -9.87 26.34 -22.41
CA GLN A 164 -10.88 26.91 -23.31
C GLN A 164 -10.24 27.91 -24.28
N MET A 165 -9.30 28.74 -23.81
CA MET A 165 -8.57 29.70 -24.64
C MET A 165 -7.66 29.02 -25.67
N SER A 166 -7.07 27.86 -25.35
CA SER A 166 -6.31 27.06 -26.33
C SER A 166 -7.20 26.43 -27.40
N ILE A 167 -8.42 26.01 -27.05
CA ILE A 167 -9.38 25.45 -28.03
C ILE A 167 -9.88 26.55 -28.98
N ASP A 168 -10.19 27.74 -28.45
CA ASP A 168 -10.59 28.90 -29.27
C ASP A 168 -9.46 29.40 -30.19
N ALA A 169 -8.19 29.23 -29.78
CA ALA A 169 -7.04 29.56 -30.61
C ALA A 169 -6.79 28.55 -31.74
N ASP A 170 -7.09 27.27 -31.53
CA ASP A 170 -6.99 26.21 -32.55
C ASP A 170 -8.16 26.22 -33.55
N LEU A 171 -9.32 26.79 -33.18
CA LEU A 171 -10.52 26.91 -34.02
C LEU A 171 -10.48 28.07 -35.02
N ARG A 172 -9.48 28.95 -34.94
CA ARG A 172 -9.34 30.17 -35.74
C ARG A 172 -8.31 30.03 -36.85
#